data_AF-A0A970ACH2-F1
#
_entry.id   AF-A0A970ACH2-F1
#
_cell.length_a   1.000
_cell.length_b   1.000
_cell.length_c   1.000
_cell.angle_alpha   90.00
_cell.angle_beta   90.00
_cell.angle_gamma   90.00
#
_symmetry.space_group_name_H-M   'P 1'
#
loop_
_entity.id
_entity.type
_entity.pdbx_description
1 polymer ?
#
loop_
_entity_poly.entity_id
_entity_poly.type
_entity_poly.pdbx_seq_one_letter_code
_entity_poly.pdbx_strand_id
1 'polypeptide(L)'
;MAKTKRAITRDNRNYYRYDQYGDNPMPAHGPVGIISLTGAKEFGDRVNKYLVKRRHEYLDHVSDDISNAGFLRDNYNIQAEAIRFSSGEGKGVIGQTVRGHDLYIICDITNYSCTYKMRGLINHFSPDDHYQDLKRIILAASGKARRINVIMPFLYEGRQHRRNSRESLDCAYMLEDIFDLGISNFITFDAHDDRVANAVPTSSFESIPSTYQILKALIKSVPDIVINPESMMIVSPDEGAIQRSMYFASMLGLPLGTFYKRRDYSTVIDGRNPIIAHEFLGDSVEGYDVLIVDDMISSGESLLDLAKSLKNKGAKRIFAAVTFALFTDGIDSFNSYYENGLIDRVVATNLIYASEEVLQAPWFISADMTKFVALLIDAMNHNASMSSLISPTSKINKLLNKIAK
;
A
#
# COMPACT_ATOMS: atom_id res chain seq x y z
N MET A 1 53.26 -6.45 -3.76
CA MET A 1 52.36 -6.72 -4.90
C MET A 1 51.12 -5.86 -4.75
N ALA A 2 50.99 -4.86 -5.62
CA ALA A 2 49.91 -3.88 -5.61
C ALA A 2 48.57 -4.55 -5.93
N LYS A 3 47.54 -4.29 -5.12
CA LYS A 3 46.15 -4.61 -5.47
C LYS A 3 45.75 -3.71 -6.64
N THR A 4 45.66 -4.29 -7.83
CA THR A 4 45.13 -3.65 -9.03
C THR A 4 43.72 -3.15 -8.75
N LYS A 5 43.56 -1.83 -8.55
CA LYS A 5 42.26 -1.16 -8.68
C LYS A 5 41.76 -1.48 -10.09
N ARG A 6 40.73 -2.31 -10.21
CA ARG A 6 40.01 -2.50 -11.48
C ARG A 6 39.56 -1.10 -11.92
N ALA A 7 40.18 -0.58 -12.97
CA ALA A 7 39.70 0.60 -13.67
C ALA A 7 38.37 0.22 -14.33
N ILE A 8 37.27 0.50 -13.63
CA ILE A 8 35.92 0.36 -14.18
C ILE A 8 35.74 1.54 -15.14
N THR A 9 35.57 1.23 -16.42
CA THR A 9 35.33 2.18 -17.51
C THR A 9 34.11 3.07 -17.21
N ARG A 10 34.24 4.38 -17.44
CA ARG A 10 33.26 5.42 -17.03
C ARG A 10 31.91 5.38 -17.77
N ASP A 11 31.80 4.66 -18.87
CA ASP A 11 30.70 4.85 -19.84
C ASP A 11 29.38 4.10 -19.55
N ASN A 12 29.31 3.26 -18.50
CA ASN A 12 28.06 2.55 -18.16
C ASN A 12 27.99 2.22 -16.66
N ARG A 13 28.18 3.24 -15.80
CA ARG A 13 27.82 3.08 -14.38
C ARG A 13 26.31 2.83 -14.30
N ASN A 14 25.86 1.95 -13.41
CA ASN A 14 24.44 1.81 -13.06
C ASN A 14 23.97 3.07 -12.31
N TYR A 15 23.97 4.21 -13.00
CA TYR A 15 23.74 5.55 -12.44
C TYR A 15 22.35 5.65 -11.83
N TYR A 16 21.40 4.88 -12.35
CA TYR A 16 20.03 4.78 -11.88
C TYR A 16 19.88 3.95 -10.58
N ARG A 17 20.93 3.41 -9.96
CA ARG A 17 20.78 2.61 -8.74
C ARG A 17 20.50 3.49 -7.53
N TYR A 18 19.53 3.06 -6.73
CA TYR A 18 19.31 3.62 -5.42
C TYR A 18 20.18 2.92 -4.37
N ASP A 19 20.92 3.71 -3.61
CA ASP A 19 21.60 3.30 -2.39
C ASP A 19 21.00 4.04 -1.19
N GLN A 20 20.31 3.28 -0.35
CA GLN A 20 19.73 3.78 0.89
C GLN A 20 20.76 4.21 1.95
N TYR A 21 22.07 4.09 1.70
CA TYR A 21 23.16 4.52 2.59
C TYR A 21 23.92 5.76 2.08
N GLY A 22 23.47 6.37 0.97
CA GLY A 22 23.91 7.70 0.55
C GLY A 22 24.83 7.74 -0.68
N ASP A 23 25.36 6.60 -1.15
CA ASP A 23 26.17 6.52 -2.39
C ASP A 23 25.29 6.52 -3.66
N ASN A 24 24.36 7.48 -3.73
CA ASN A 24 23.44 7.64 -4.85
C ASN A 24 24.16 8.34 -6.02
N PRO A 25 24.30 7.70 -7.20
CA PRO A 25 25.05 8.30 -8.31
C PRO A 25 24.35 9.50 -8.95
N MET A 26 23.01 9.52 -8.94
CA MET A 26 22.23 10.64 -9.44
C MET A 26 21.99 11.67 -8.35
N PRO A 27 22.14 12.98 -8.64
CA PRO A 27 21.83 14.02 -7.67
C PRO A 27 20.33 14.07 -7.38
N ALA A 28 19.99 14.63 -6.22
CA ALA A 28 18.60 14.90 -5.88
C ALA A 28 17.95 15.85 -6.90
N HIS A 29 16.71 15.55 -7.27
CA HIS A 29 15.91 16.34 -8.20
C HIS A 29 15.56 17.71 -7.62
N GLY A 30 15.46 17.85 -6.31
CA GLY A 30 15.20 19.12 -5.64
C GLY A 30 14.95 18.92 -4.14
N PRO A 31 14.79 20.00 -3.36
CA PRO A 31 14.40 19.88 -1.96
C PRO A 31 13.07 19.14 -1.87
N VAL A 32 13.02 18.11 -1.02
CA VAL A 32 11.79 17.35 -0.78
C VAL A 32 10.80 18.23 -0.02
N GLY A 33 9.55 18.21 -0.45
CA GLY A 33 8.42 18.73 0.32
C GLY A 33 7.36 17.63 0.46
N ILE A 34 6.90 17.37 1.68
CA ILE A 34 5.82 16.40 1.94
C ILE A 34 4.58 17.18 2.35
N ILE A 35 3.48 17.02 1.63
CA ILE A 35 2.17 17.53 2.04
C ILE A 35 1.28 16.32 2.35
N SER A 36 0.90 16.17 3.61
CA SER A 36 -0.12 15.19 3.99
C SER A 36 -1.47 15.85 4.09
N LEU A 37 -2.45 15.35 3.35
CA LEU A 37 -3.84 15.75 3.53
C LEU A 37 -4.33 15.32 4.92
N THR A 38 -5.46 15.88 5.35
CA THR A 38 -6.01 15.68 6.71
C THR A 38 -6.04 14.22 7.14
N GLY A 39 -6.48 13.31 6.27
CA GLY A 39 -6.54 11.87 6.55
C GLY A 39 -5.20 11.14 6.60
N ALA A 40 -4.11 11.75 6.13
CA ALA A 40 -2.79 11.12 6.03
C ALA A 40 -1.71 11.79 6.91
N LYS A 41 -2.09 12.71 7.81
CA LYS A 41 -1.13 13.48 8.62
C LYS A 41 -0.26 12.59 9.50
N GLU A 42 -0.85 11.66 10.24
CA GLU A 42 -0.09 10.77 11.12
C GLU A 42 0.90 9.90 10.33
N PHE A 43 0.42 9.27 9.25
CA PHE A 43 1.27 8.45 8.38
C PHE A 43 2.41 9.28 7.78
N GLY A 44 2.11 10.45 7.24
CA GLY A 44 3.10 11.35 6.66
C GLY A 44 4.13 11.87 7.66
N ASP A 45 3.72 12.18 8.89
CA ASP A 45 4.64 12.61 9.95
C ASP A 45 5.63 11.50 10.30
N ARG A 46 5.17 10.24 10.34
CA ARG A 46 6.05 9.10 10.53
C ARG A 46 6.98 8.93 9.31
N VAL A 47 6.50 9.12 8.08
CA VAL A 47 7.32 9.04 6.84
C VAL A 47 8.41 10.10 6.88
N ASN A 48 8.06 11.33 7.20
CA ASN A 48 8.98 12.45 7.39
C ASN A 48 10.04 12.12 8.44
N LYS A 49 9.66 11.60 9.62
CA LYS A 49 10.62 11.20 10.66
C LYS A 49 11.63 10.16 10.16
N TYR A 50 11.18 9.15 9.42
CA TYR A 50 12.10 8.16 8.83
C TYR A 50 13.01 8.77 7.77
N LEU A 51 12.48 9.65 6.91
CA LEU A 51 13.26 10.30 5.86
C LEU A 51 14.34 11.22 6.44
N VAL A 52 13.97 12.05 7.42
CA VAL A 52 14.91 12.91 8.18
C VAL A 52 16.00 12.05 8.77
N LYS A 53 15.65 11.03 9.57
CA LYS A 53 16.64 10.13 10.17
C LYS A 53 17.56 9.52 9.09
N ARG A 54 16.97 9.02 8.01
CA ARG A 54 17.72 8.34 6.96
C ARG A 54 18.72 9.25 6.24
N ARG A 55 18.33 10.49 5.92
CA ARG A 55 19.23 11.44 5.26
C ARG A 55 20.32 11.97 6.19
N HIS A 56 20.06 12.06 7.48
CA HIS A 56 21.11 12.39 8.46
C HIS A 56 22.16 11.27 8.57
N GLU A 57 21.75 10.00 8.47
CA GLU A 57 22.69 8.85 8.39
C GLU A 57 23.62 8.91 7.15
N TYR A 58 23.32 9.72 6.12
CA TYR A 58 24.24 9.91 4.97
C TYR A 58 25.51 10.65 5.37
N LEU A 59 25.44 11.56 6.36
CA LEU A 59 26.58 12.33 6.82
C LEU A 59 27.67 11.44 7.42
N ASP A 60 27.31 10.28 7.97
CA ASP A 60 28.27 9.31 8.51
C ASP A 60 29.04 8.56 7.41
N HIS A 61 28.59 8.66 6.15
CA HIS A 61 29.07 7.84 5.03
C HIS A 61 29.55 8.63 3.82
N VAL A 62 29.25 9.93 3.74
CA VAL A 62 29.62 10.79 2.60
C VAL A 62 30.59 11.88 3.06
N SER A 63 31.79 11.91 2.46
CA SER A 63 32.77 12.98 2.67
C SER A 63 32.35 14.25 1.92
N ASP A 64 31.94 15.27 2.65
CA ASP A 64 32.00 16.72 2.33
C ASP A 64 31.23 17.31 1.13
N ASP A 65 30.35 16.60 0.41
CA ASP A 65 29.70 17.21 -0.77
C ASP A 65 28.20 16.95 -0.95
N ILE A 66 27.40 17.10 0.12
CA ILE A 66 25.95 17.28 -0.01
C ILE A 66 25.66 18.77 -0.29
N SER A 67 26.12 19.27 -1.44
CA SER A 67 26.00 20.67 -1.86
C SER A 67 24.63 21.06 -2.45
N ASN A 68 23.57 20.29 -2.14
CA ASN A 68 22.20 20.59 -2.58
C ASN A 68 21.42 21.33 -1.48
N ALA A 69 21.20 22.63 -1.67
CA ALA A 69 20.40 23.45 -0.77
C ALA A 69 19.01 22.82 -0.53
N GLY A 70 18.68 22.61 0.74
CA GLY A 70 17.40 22.01 1.16
C GLY A 70 17.31 20.49 1.04
N PHE A 71 18.41 19.78 0.72
CA PHE A 71 18.46 18.32 0.75
C PHE A 71 18.40 17.77 2.18
N LEU A 72 19.27 18.27 3.08
CA LEU A 72 19.23 17.98 4.51
C LEU A 72 18.38 19.04 5.22
N ARG A 73 17.32 18.58 5.89
CA ARG A 73 16.40 19.41 6.68
C ARG A 73 15.94 18.58 7.88
N ASP A 74 15.64 19.26 8.99
CA ASP A 74 15.04 18.61 10.17
C ASP A 74 13.56 18.26 9.97
N ASN A 75 12.95 18.84 8.94
CA ASN A 75 11.56 18.62 8.60
C ASN A 75 11.29 18.89 7.11
N TYR A 76 10.75 17.90 6.41
CA TYR A 76 10.31 17.99 5.02
C TYR A 76 8.82 18.30 4.88
N ASN A 77 8.04 18.24 5.97
CA ASN A 77 6.63 18.57 5.93
C ASN A 77 6.41 20.04 5.52
N ILE A 78 5.43 20.24 4.66
CA ILE A 78 4.92 21.54 4.21
C ILE A 78 3.48 21.61 4.72
N GLN A 79 3.18 22.62 5.54
CA GLN A 79 1.82 22.82 6.01
C GLN A 79 0.90 23.14 4.84
N ALA A 80 -0.14 22.36 4.68
CA ALA A 80 -1.23 22.64 3.78
C ALA A 80 -2.56 22.25 4.42
N GLU A 81 -3.61 22.98 4.08
CA GLU A 81 -4.94 22.80 4.64
C GLU A 81 -5.99 22.86 3.53
N ALA A 82 -6.94 21.94 3.59
CA ALA A 82 -8.16 22.01 2.81
C ALA A 82 -9.27 22.53 3.71
N ILE A 83 -9.55 23.82 3.61
CA ILE A 83 -10.56 24.51 4.39
C ILE A 83 -11.94 24.23 3.80
N ARG A 84 -12.94 23.98 4.63
CA ARG A 84 -14.35 23.85 4.22
C ARG A 84 -15.13 25.10 4.62
N PHE A 85 -15.85 25.68 3.66
CA PHE A 85 -16.84 26.72 3.93
C PHE A 85 -18.10 26.10 4.55
N SER A 86 -18.97 26.93 5.14
CA SER A 86 -20.23 26.46 5.74
C SER A 86 -21.17 25.81 4.72
N SER A 87 -20.99 26.09 3.42
CA SER A 87 -21.66 25.46 2.29
C SER A 87 -21.16 24.04 1.96
N GLY A 88 -20.02 23.62 2.51
CA GLY A 88 -19.32 22.38 2.15
C GLY A 88 -18.26 22.56 1.04
N GLU A 89 -18.20 23.71 0.37
CA GLU A 89 -17.18 23.99 -0.62
C GLU A 89 -15.78 24.00 -0.01
N GLY A 90 -14.80 23.46 -0.74
CA GLY A 90 -13.41 23.35 -0.29
C GLY A 90 -12.47 24.39 -0.89
N LYS A 91 -11.47 24.82 -0.11
CA LYS A 91 -10.34 25.66 -0.53
C LYS A 91 -9.02 25.07 -0.06
N GLY A 92 -8.11 24.78 -0.99
CA GLY A 92 -6.74 24.38 -0.68
C GLY A 92 -5.84 25.60 -0.40
N VAL A 93 -5.06 25.56 0.66
CA VAL A 93 -4.07 26.59 1.02
C VAL A 93 -2.76 25.91 1.40
N ILE A 94 -1.65 26.38 0.83
CA ILE A 94 -0.30 25.94 1.21
C ILE A 94 0.35 27.07 2.00
N GLY A 95 0.80 26.77 3.23
CA GLY A 95 1.28 27.77 4.18
C GLY A 95 2.67 28.34 3.89
N GLN A 96 3.42 27.72 2.97
CA GLN A 96 4.77 28.15 2.58
C GLN A 96 5.02 27.91 1.09
N THR A 97 6.08 28.53 0.56
CA THR A 97 6.46 28.34 -0.85
C THR A 97 6.81 26.89 -1.15
N VAL A 98 6.27 26.37 -2.24
CA VAL A 98 6.65 25.08 -2.84
C VAL A 98 7.59 25.24 -4.04
N ARG A 99 8.05 26.47 -4.31
CA ARG A 99 8.88 26.74 -5.49
C ARG A 99 10.14 25.88 -5.49
N GLY A 100 10.40 25.19 -6.60
CA GLY A 100 11.58 24.35 -6.75
C GLY A 100 11.55 23.02 -5.99
N HIS A 101 10.51 22.75 -5.19
CA HIS A 101 10.40 21.50 -4.43
C HIS A 101 10.05 20.33 -5.35
N ASP A 102 10.61 19.17 -5.02
CA ASP A 102 10.08 17.88 -5.43
C ASP A 102 9.03 17.47 -4.40
N LEU A 103 7.76 17.71 -4.74
CA LEU A 103 6.63 17.65 -3.84
C LEU A 103 6.03 16.24 -3.82
N TYR A 104 5.72 15.71 -2.65
CA TYR A 104 5.04 14.44 -2.44
C TYR A 104 3.76 14.72 -1.65
N ILE A 105 2.61 14.55 -2.29
CA ILE A 105 1.30 14.75 -1.67
C ILE A 105 0.75 13.38 -1.28
N ILE A 106 0.53 13.17 0.03
CA ILE A 106 0.02 11.91 0.57
C ILE A 106 -1.48 12.04 0.86
N CYS A 107 -2.28 11.15 0.29
CA CYS A 107 -3.73 11.14 0.41
C CYS A 107 -4.24 9.73 0.79
N ASP A 108 -4.69 9.55 2.02
CA ASP A 108 -5.51 8.40 2.40
C ASP A 108 -6.97 8.71 2.06
N ILE A 109 -7.39 8.19 0.93
CA ILE A 109 -8.71 8.43 0.36
C ILE A 109 -9.83 7.73 1.14
N THR A 110 -9.49 6.72 1.95
CA THR A 110 -10.47 5.88 2.66
C THR A 110 -10.62 6.27 4.13
N ASN A 111 -9.95 7.33 4.58
CA ASN A 111 -10.01 7.74 5.98
C ASN A 111 -11.37 8.35 6.35
N TYR A 112 -12.25 7.51 6.90
CA TYR A 112 -13.59 7.90 7.35
C TYR A 112 -13.62 8.64 8.70
N SER A 113 -12.51 8.70 9.43
CA SER A 113 -12.43 9.43 10.71
C SER A 113 -12.39 10.96 10.54
N CYS A 114 -12.06 11.42 9.32
CA CYS A 114 -12.04 12.84 9.01
C CYS A 114 -13.46 13.42 8.99
N THR A 115 -13.64 14.58 9.61
CA THR A 115 -14.93 15.28 9.68
C THR A 115 -14.82 16.75 9.30
N TYR A 116 -15.93 17.32 8.83
CA TYR A 116 -16.10 18.76 8.60
C TYR A 116 -17.50 19.21 9.00
N LYS A 117 -17.69 20.54 9.14
CA LYS A 117 -19.00 21.13 9.42
C LYS A 117 -19.62 21.71 8.15
N MET A 118 -20.82 21.27 7.81
CA MET A 118 -21.65 21.83 6.74
C MET A 118 -22.99 22.22 7.32
N ARG A 119 -23.38 23.50 7.17
CA ARG A 119 -24.60 24.06 7.76
C ARG A 119 -24.77 23.77 9.26
N GLY A 120 -23.65 23.72 9.99
CA GLY A 120 -23.61 23.42 11.42
C GLY A 120 -23.63 21.93 11.79
N LEU A 121 -23.86 21.03 10.83
CA LEU A 121 -23.86 19.58 11.04
C LEU A 121 -22.47 18.99 10.82
N ILE A 122 -22.10 18.00 11.64
CA ILE A 122 -20.86 17.22 11.45
C ILE A 122 -21.11 16.23 10.31
N ASN A 123 -20.24 16.25 9.31
CA ASN A 123 -20.21 15.32 8.19
C ASN A 123 -18.86 14.61 8.19
N HIS A 124 -18.85 13.37 7.71
CA HIS A 124 -17.64 12.59 7.49
C HIS A 124 -17.17 12.77 6.05
N PHE A 125 -15.86 12.73 5.84
CA PHE A 125 -15.29 12.75 4.51
C PHE A 125 -15.63 11.45 3.78
N SER A 126 -16.16 11.57 2.57
CA SER A 126 -16.18 10.46 1.61
C SER A 126 -14.84 10.35 0.86
N PRO A 127 -14.61 9.27 0.09
CA PRO A 127 -13.50 9.23 -0.86
C PRO A 127 -13.48 10.44 -1.82
N ASP A 128 -14.65 10.91 -2.25
CA ASP A 128 -14.77 12.08 -3.13
C ASP A 128 -14.29 13.36 -2.44
N ASP A 129 -14.59 13.55 -1.15
CA ASP A 129 -14.13 14.71 -0.39
C ASP A 129 -12.60 14.77 -0.33
N HIS A 130 -11.96 13.65 -0.04
CA HIS A 130 -10.50 13.52 -0.02
C HIS A 130 -9.90 13.74 -1.42
N TYR A 131 -10.53 13.19 -2.47
CA TYR A 131 -10.05 13.35 -3.84
C TYR A 131 -10.11 14.81 -4.29
N GLN A 132 -11.21 15.48 -4.01
CA GLN A 132 -11.35 16.90 -4.33
C GLN A 132 -10.35 17.76 -3.56
N ASP A 133 -9.99 17.38 -2.33
CA ASP A 133 -8.94 18.06 -1.58
C ASP A 133 -7.54 17.85 -2.14
N LEU A 134 -7.25 16.65 -2.61
CA LEU A 134 -6.03 16.38 -3.36
C LEU A 134 -5.92 17.28 -4.59
N LYS A 135 -6.99 17.38 -5.40
CA LYS A 135 -7.03 18.27 -6.57
C LYS A 135 -6.77 19.72 -6.18
N ARG A 136 -7.39 20.21 -5.09
CA ARG A 136 -7.18 21.59 -4.60
C ARG A 136 -5.74 21.86 -4.20
N ILE A 137 -5.08 20.92 -3.53
CA ILE A 137 -3.67 21.07 -3.14
C ILE A 137 -2.75 21.00 -4.36
N ILE A 138 -3.03 20.10 -5.32
CA ILE A 138 -2.29 20.07 -6.60
C ILE A 138 -2.42 21.42 -7.30
N LEU A 139 -3.65 21.93 -7.50
CA LEU A 139 -3.90 23.22 -8.15
C LEU A 139 -3.20 24.39 -7.43
N ALA A 140 -3.14 24.37 -6.09
CA ALA A 140 -2.43 25.39 -5.32
C ALA A 140 -0.89 25.32 -5.48
N ALA A 141 -0.35 24.13 -5.78
CA ALA A 141 1.08 23.91 -6.00
C ALA A 141 1.52 24.03 -7.48
N SER A 142 0.61 23.76 -8.42
CA SER A 142 0.86 23.67 -9.85
C SER A 142 1.47 24.95 -10.42
N GLY A 143 2.43 24.79 -11.33
CA GLY A 143 3.20 25.89 -11.92
C GLY A 143 4.22 26.57 -10.98
N LYS A 144 4.37 26.08 -9.73
CA LYS A 144 5.40 26.55 -8.77
C LYS A 144 6.37 25.44 -8.37
N ALA A 145 5.86 24.27 -8.00
CA ALA A 145 6.68 23.11 -7.65
C ALA A 145 7.52 22.65 -8.85
N ARG A 146 8.70 22.05 -8.59
CA ARG A 146 9.56 21.49 -9.65
C ARG A 146 8.97 20.19 -10.20
N ARG A 147 8.38 19.38 -9.32
CA ARG A 147 7.67 18.16 -9.64
C ARG A 147 6.63 17.89 -8.56
N ILE A 148 5.48 17.34 -8.96
CA ILE A 148 4.43 16.91 -8.04
C ILE A 148 4.27 15.40 -8.19
N ASN A 149 4.42 14.68 -7.09
CA ASN A 149 4.21 13.25 -6.97
C ASN A 149 3.02 13.02 -6.03
N VAL A 150 2.11 12.14 -6.40
CA VAL A 150 0.96 11.77 -5.56
C VAL A 150 1.20 10.38 -5.01
N ILE A 151 1.14 10.24 -3.69
CA ILE A 151 1.12 8.96 -3.00
C ILE A 151 -0.30 8.79 -2.47
N MET A 152 -1.10 8.00 -3.17
CA MET A 152 -2.47 7.67 -2.76
C MET A 152 -2.48 6.19 -2.43
N PRO A 153 -2.38 5.80 -1.15
CA PRO A 153 -2.07 4.42 -0.85
C PRO A 153 -3.12 3.43 -1.33
N PHE A 154 -4.39 3.75 -1.08
CA PHE A 154 -5.55 3.06 -1.64
C PHE A 154 -6.01 3.79 -2.90
N LEU A 155 -6.04 3.10 -4.03
CA LEU A 155 -6.42 3.69 -5.32
C LEU A 155 -7.90 4.13 -5.31
N TYR A 156 -8.16 5.42 -5.53
CA TYR A 156 -9.51 5.98 -5.60
C TYR A 156 -10.37 5.22 -6.61
N GLU A 157 -11.54 4.77 -6.16
CA GLU A 157 -12.47 3.94 -6.92
C GLU A 157 -11.86 2.67 -7.56
N GLY A 158 -10.77 2.13 -7.00
CA GLY A 158 -10.03 1.00 -7.59
C GLY A 158 -10.86 -0.26 -7.85
N ARG A 159 -11.99 -0.45 -7.17
CA ARG A 159 -12.93 -1.55 -7.47
C ARG A 159 -13.67 -1.33 -8.80
N GLN A 160 -13.84 -0.09 -9.24
CA GLN A 160 -14.40 0.33 -10.54
C GLN A 160 -13.32 0.46 -11.63
N HIS A 161 -12.41 -0.51 -11.70
CA HIS A 161 -11.29 -0.55 -12.66
C HIS A 161 -11.72 -0.97 -14.08
N ARG A 162 -12.91 -1.57 -14.26
CA ARG A 162 -13.46 -2.01 -15.55
C ARG A 162 -14.98 -1.88 -15.55
N ARG A 163 -15.57 -1.79 -16.76
CA ARG A 163 -17.03 -1.87 -16.94
C ARG A 163 -17.47 -3.32 -17.17
N ASN A 164 -18.36 -3.81 -16.33
CA ASN A 164 -19.08 -5.07 -16.53
C ASN A 164 -20.49 -4.83 -17.12
N SER A 165 -21.00 -3.59 -17.03
CA SER A 165 -22.33 -3.20 -17.51
C SER A 165 -22.40 -1.71 -17.86
N ARG A 166 -23.58 -1.08 -17.75
CA ARG A 166 -23.77 0.38 -17.85
C ARG A 166 -23.38 1.07 -16.53
N GLU A 167 -22.09 1.03 -16.21
CA GLU A 167 -21.50 1.59 -14.99
C GLU A 167 -20.40 2.62 -15.30
N SER A 168 -20.07 3.45 -14.31
CA SER A 168 -18.98 4.42 -14.40
C SER A 168 -17.62 3.72 -14.40
N LEU A 169 -16.57 4.46 -14.77
CA LEU A 169 -15.19 3.98 -14.81
C LEU A 169 -14.30 4.99 -14.09
N ASP A 170 -14.68 5.26 -12.84
CA ASP A 170 -14.20 6.43 -12.10
C ASP A 170 -12.71 6.33 -11.77
N CYS A 171 -12.18 5.13 -11.56
CA CYS A 171 -10.74 4.94 -11.34
C CYS A 171 -9.89 5.33 -12.54
N ALA A 172 -10.30 4.94 -13.76
CA ALA A 172 -9.55 5.29 -14.98
C ALA A 172 -9.63 6.80 -15.24
N TYR A 173 -10.82 7.38 -15.11
CA TYR A 173 -11.02 8.81 -15.32
C TYR A 173 -10.29 9.65 -14.27
N MET A 174 -10.23 9.20 -13.00
CA MET A 174 -9.45 9.84 -11.95
C MET A 174 -7.96 9.94 -12.32
N LEU A 175 -7.39 8.89 -12.92
CA LEU A 175 -6.00 8.90 -13.37
C LEU A 175 -5.79 9.93 -14.50
N GLU A 176 -6.66 9.95 -15.51
CA GLU A 176 -6.59 10.96 -16.58
C GLU A 176 -6.67 12.38 -16.00
N ASP A 177 -7.70 12.65 -15.19
CA ASP A 177 -7.96 13.95 -14.56
C ASP A 177 -6.79 14.42 -13.68
N ILE A 178 -6.21 13.54 -12.87
CA ILE A 178 -5.10 13.95 -11.98
C ILE A 178 -3.79 14.20 -12.75
N PHE A 179 -3.51 13.46 -13.83
CA PHE A 179 -2.36 13.74 -14.69
C PHE A 179 -2.55 15.02 -15.51
N ASP A 180 -3.77 15.33 -15.94
CA ASP A 180 -4.11 16.60 -16.59
C ASP A 180 -3.88 17.82 -15.69
N LEU A 181 -3.98 17.65 -14.36
CA LEU A 181 -3.59 18.69 -13.38
C LEU A 181 -2.08 18.94 -13.29
N GLY A 182 -1.26 18.13 -13.98
CA GLY A 182 0.18 18.31 -14.11
C GLY A 182 1.03 17.58 -13.08
N ILE A 183 0.51 16.52 -12.43
CA ILE A 183 1.36 15.64 -11.63
C ILE A 183 2.32 14.85 -12.53
N SER A 184 3.48 14.45 -12.01
CA SER A 184 4.47 13.70 -12.77
C SER A 184 4.48 12.21 -12.45
N ASN A 185 4.15 11.83 -11.22
CA ASN A 185 4.13 10.43 -10.79
C ASN A 185 2.92 10.17 -9.88
N PHE A 186 2.27 9.03 -10.07
CA PHE A 186 1.20 8.51 -9.21
C PHE A 186 1.65 7.18 -8.59
N ILE A 187 1.62 7.09 -7.27
CA ILE A 187 2.06 5.93 -6.51
C ILE A 187 0.89 5.42 -5.66
N THR A 188 0.54 4.16 -5.87
CA THR A 188 -0.43 3.39 -5.07
C THR A 188 0.21 2.09 -4.59
N PHE A 189 -0.48 1.35 -3.73
CA PHE A 189 -0.02 0.03 -3.29
C PHE A 189 -1.06 -1.03 -3.63
N ASP A 190 -0.60 -2.21 -4.04
CA ASP A 190 -1.42 -3.38 -4.38
C ASP A 190 -2.79 -3.00 -5.00
N ALA A 191 -2.77 -2.25 -6.10
CA ALA A 191 -3.99 -1.85 -6.80
C ALA A 191 -4.89 -3.08 -7.03
N HIS A 192 -6.21 -2.88 -6.90
CA HIS A 192 -7.17 -3.96 -7.06
C HIS A 192 -7.00 -4.67 -8.42
N ASP A 193 -6.84 -3.89 -9.49
CA ASP A 193 -6.31 -4.33 -10.78
C ASP A 193 -5.36 -3.26 -11.32
N ASP A 194 -4.09 -3.61 -11.51
CA ASP A 194 -3.04 -2.70 -11.96
C ASP A 194 -3.14 -2.34 -13.44
N ARG A 195 -3.94 -3.07 -14.22
CA ARG A 195 -4.17 -2.79 -15.65
C ARG A 195 -4.92 -1.49 -15.89
N VAL A 196 -5.48 -0.87 -14.85
CA VAL A 196 -6.05 0.49 -14.94
C VAL A 196 -4.99 1.53 -15.34
N ALA A 197 -3.70 1.23 -15.14
CA ALA A 197 -2.58 2.03 -15.66
C ALA A 197 -2.66 2.24 -17.18
N ASN A 198 -3.31 1.35 -17.93
CA ASN A 198 -3.51 1.50 -19.37
C ASN A 198 -4.35 2.72 -19.77
N ALA A 199 -5.09 3.33 -18.83
CA ALA A 199 -5.78 4.61 -19.05
C ALA A 199 -4.79 5.76 -19.28
N VAL A 200 -3.57 5.65 -18.74
CA VAL A 200 -2.55 6.71 -18.77
C VAL A 200 -1.19 6.16 -19.21
N PRO A 201 -1.06 5.60 -20.43
CA PRO A 201 0.07 4.78 -20.86
C PRO A 201 1.40 5.55 -20.99
N THR A 202 1.34 6.87 -21.08
CA THR A 202 2.52 7.75 -21.15
C THR A 202 2.88 8.35 -19.79
N SER A 203 2.06 8.12 -18.78
CA SER A 203 2.22 8.70 -17.44
C SER A 203 2.90 7.71 -16.51
N SER A 204 3.60 8.23 -15.50
CA SER A 204 4.30 7.39 -14.52
C SER A 204 3.33 6.94 -13.42
N PHE A 205 2.83 5.71 -13.54
CA PHE A 205 1.96 5.06 -12.57
C PHE A 205 2.67 3.84 -11.97
N GLU A 206 2.71 3.77 -10.64
CA GLU A 206 3.40 2.71 -9.90
C GLU A 206 2.43 2.08 -8.90
N SER A 207 2.16 0.78 -9.05
CA SER A 207 1.43 -0.04 -8.07
C SER A 207 2.43 -0.90 -7.30
N ILE A 208 2.72 -0.49 -6.07
CA ILE A 208 3.82 -1.05 -5.29
C ILE A 208 3.33 -2.22 -4.41
N PRO A 209 3.91 -3.42 -4.51
CA PRO A 209 3.56 -4.54 -3.66
C PRO A 209 3.95 -4.33 -2.19
N SER A 210 3.06 -4.72 -1.27
CA SER A 210 3.31 -4.71 0.19
C SER A 210 3.73 -6.07 0.76
N THR A 211 3.87 -7.10 -0.10
CA THR A 211 4.14 -8.50 0.26
C THR A 211 5.28 -8.67 1.26
N TYR A 212 6.42 -8.00 1.08
CA TYR A 212 7.56 -8.15 1.98
C TYR A 212 7.25 -7.68 3.40
N GLN A 213 6.58 -6.54 3.53
CA GLN A 213 6.27 -5.93 4.80
C GLN A 213 5.22 -6.74 5.56
N ILE A 214 4.22 -7.26 4.85
CA ILE A 214 3.24 -8.21 5.38
C ILE A 214 3.94 -9.47 5.90
N LEU A 215 4.76 -10.13 5.08
CA LEU A 215 5.46 -11.37 5.48
C LEU A 215 6.41 -11.13 6.66
N LYS A 216 7.15 -10.01 6.63
CA LYS A 216 8.04 -9.62 7.72
C LYS A 216 7.27 -9.38 9.03
N ALA A 217 6.10 -8.76 8.97
CA ALA A 217 5.26 -8.54 10.14
C ALA A 217 4.69 -9.86 10.67
N LEU A 218 4.19 -10.74 9.79
CA LEU A 218 3.68 -12.06 10.16
C LEU A 218 4.74 -12.89 10.89
N ILE A 219 5.92 -13.08 10.26
CA ILE A 219 7.02 -13.89 10.80
C ILE A 219 7.52 -13.34 12.13
N LYS A 220 7.55 -12.02 12.30
CA LYS A 220 7.97 -11.40 13.56
C LYS A 220 6.95 -11.62 14.68
N SER A 221 5.66 -11.61 14.35
CA SER A 221 4.56 -11.70 15.32
C SER A 221 4.15 -13.13 15.65
N VAL A 222 4.48 -14.09 14.79
CA VAL A 222 4.20 -15.53 14.97
C VAL A 222 5.53 -16.29 14.88
N PRO A 223 6.33 -16.32 15.96
CA PRO A 223 7.70 -16.84 15.92
C PRO A 223 7.79 -18.36 15.68
N ASP A 224 6.71 -19.10 15.95
CA ASP A 224 6.55 -20.53 15.74
C ASP A 224 5.87 -20.86 14.39
N ILE A 225 5.73 -19.88 13.49
CA ILE A 225 5.25 -20.15 12.14
C ILE A 225 6.29 -20.96 11.36
N VAL A 226 5.82 -22.03 10.71
CA VAL A 226 6.68 -22.89 9.88
C VAL A 226 6.26 -22.70 8.43
N ILE A 227 7.18 -22.19 7.61
CA ILE A 227 6.94 -21.91 6.19
C ILE A 227 7.58 -23.02 5.36
N ASN A 228 6.82 -24.07 5.05
CA ASN A 228 7.22 -25.15 4.14
C ASN A 228 5.98 -25.78 3.48
N PRO A 229 6.13 -26.44 2.31
CA PRO A 229 5.00 -27.00 1.57
C PRO A 229 4.32 -28.19 2.26
N GLU A 230 4.96 -28.82 3.26
CA GLU A 230 4.41 -29.95 4.01
C GLU A 230 3.48 -29.54 5.17
N SER A 231 3.46 -28.26 5.54
CA SER A 231 2.70 -27.79 6.71
C SER A 231 2.05 -26.42 6.55
N MET A 232 2.23 -25.74 5.41
CA MET A 232 1.62 -24.45 5.14
C MET A 232 1.07 -24.37 3.71
N MET A 233 -0.07 -23.70 3.53
CA MET A 233 -0.69 -23.46 2.23
C MET A 233 -1.14 -22.00 2.08
N ILE A 234 -0.99 -21.45 0.87
CA ILE A 234 -1.61 -20.17 0.50
C ILE A 234 -3.01 -20.43 -0.04
N VAL A 235 -4.00 -19.65 0.40
CA VAL A 235 -5.37 -19.74 -0.11
C VAL A 235 -5.81 -18.41 -0.69
N SER A 236 -6.36 -18.45 -1.89
CA SER A 236 -7.05 -17.32 -2.51
C SER A 236 -8.54 -17.35 -2.14
N PRO A 237 -9.14 -16.23 -1.70
CA PRO A 237 -10.55 -16.21 -1.34
C PRO A 237 -11.50 -16.32 -2.53
N ASP A 238 -11.06 -15.91 -3.72
CA ASP A 238 -11.78 -16.06 -4.98
C ASP A 238 -10.83 -15.98 -6.19
N GLU A 239 -11.41 -16.02 -7.40
CA GLU A 239 -10.66 -15.93 -8.66
C GLU A 239 -9.97 -14.57 -8.84
N GLY A 240 -10.53 -13.48 -8.30
CA GLY A 240 -9.98 -12.13 -8.47
C GLY A 240 -8.64 -11.96 -7.73
N ALA A 241 -8.49 -12.63 -6.59
CA ALA A 241 -7.26 -12.58 -5.79
C ALA A 241 -6.19 -13.60 -6.23
N ILE A 242 -6.47 -14.48 -7.20
CA ILE A 242 -5.61 -15.64 -7.47
C ILE A 242 -4.19 -15.27 -7.93
N GLN A 243 -4.05 -14.19 -8.71
CA GLN A 243 -2.72 -13.73 -9.17
C GLN A 243 -1.84 -13.28 -8.00
N ARG A 244 -2.43 -12.62 -7.01
CA ARG A 244 -1.75 -12.19 -5.79
C ARG A 244 -1.37 -13.39 -4.93
N SER A 245 -2.28 -14.34 -4.73
CA SER A 245 -2.02 -15.57 -3.98
C SER A 245 -0.94 -16.44 -4.66
N MET A 246 -0.94 -16.53 -6.00
CA MET A 246 0.12 -17.21 -6.77
C MET A 246 1.50 -16.58 -6.53
N TYR A 247 1.58 -15.26 -6.45
CA TYR A 247 2.84 -14.58 -6.14
C TYR A 247 3.38 -14.97 -4.75
N PHE A 248 2.52 -14.98 -3.72
CA PHE A 248 2.89 -15.44 -2.38
C PHE A 248 3.33 -16.91 -2.40
N ALA A 249 2.55 -17.79 -3.02
CA ALA A 249 2.84 -19.22 -3.11
C ALA A 249 4.20 -19.48 -3.79
N SER A 250 4.45 -18.83 -4.93
CA SER A 250 5.71 -18.95 -5.67
C SER A 250 6.90 -18.40 -4.88
N MET A 251 6.73 -17.27 -4.19
CA MET A 251 7.81 -16.67 -3.41
C MET A 251 8.17 -17.47 -2.16
N LEU A 252 7.20 -18.16 -1.57
CA LEU A 252 7.38 -18.95 -0.35
C LEU A 252 7.65 -20.44 -0.63
N GLY A 253 7.46 -20.89 -1.87
CA GLY A 253 7.56 -22.30 -2.25
C GLY A 253 6.45 -23.16 -1.64
N LEU A 254 5.23 -22.61 -1.54
CA LEU A 254 4.07 -23.24 -0.89
C LEU A 254 3.00 -23.68 -1.90
N PRO A 255 2.18 -24.69 -1.59
CA PRO A 255 1.00 -25.02 -2.37
C PRO A 255 -0.02 -23.87 -2.35
N LEU A 256 -0.83 -23.78 -3.40
CA LEU A 256 -1.90 -22.81 -3.57
C LEU A 256 -3.26 -23.52 -3.64
N GLY A 257 -4.20 -23.08 -2.81
CA GLY A 257 -5.62 -23.38 -2.93
C GLY A 257 -6.43 -22.15 -3.33
N THR A 258 -7.64 -22.35 -3.86
CA THR A 258 -8.59 -21.27 -4.15
C THR A 258 -10.03 -21.73 -3.93
N PHE A 259 -10.92 -20.80 -3.60
CA PHE A 259 -12.35 -21.08 -3.56
C PHE A 259 -13.03 -20.61 -4.84
N TYR A 260 -13.72 -21.55 -5.49
CA TYR A 260 -14.56 -21.26 -6.64
C TYR A 260 -16.02 -21.12 -6.17
N LYS A 261 -16.57 -19.92 -6.35
CA LYS A 261 -18.00 -19.65 -6.14
C LYS A 261 -18.75 -20.03 -7.41
N ARG A 262 -19.33 -21.22 -7.43
CA ARG A 262 -20.18 -21.66 -8.56
C ARG A 262 -21.50 -20.91 -8.52
N ARG A 263 -21.78 -20.07 -9.51
CA ARG A 263 -23.04 -19.32 -9.62
C ARG A 263 -24.04 -20.02 -10.54
N ASP A 264 -25.32 -19.89 -10.21
CA ASP A 264 -26.40 -20.28 -11.11
C ASP A 264 -26.67 -19.16 -12.11
N TYR A 265 -26.12 -19.29 -13.32
CA TYR A 265 -26.39 -18.32 -14.38
C TYR A 265 -27.79 -18.46 -14.99
N SER A 266 -28.55 -19.51 -14.63
CA SER A 266 -29.92 -19.71 -15.14
C SER A 266 -30.97 -18.90 -14.39
N THR A 267 -30.65 -18.39 -13.20
CA THR A 267 -31.57 -17.62 -12.35
C THR A 267 -30.94 -16.29 -11.90
N VAL A 268 -31.76 -15.25 -11.78
CA VAL A 268 -31.38 -13.94 -11.24
C VAL A 268 -32.32 -13.63 -10.09
N ILE A 269 -31.77 -13.51 -8.88
CA ILE A 269 -32.49 -13.14 -7.66
C ILE A 269 -31.88 -11.83 -7.16
N ASP A 270 -32.70 -10.80 -6.94
CA ASP A 270 -32.26 -9.46 -6.51
C ASP A 270 -31.12 -8.86 -7.37
N GLY A 271 -31.20 -9.07 -8.69
CA GLY A 271 -30.23 -8.56 -9.65
C GLY A 271 -28.88 -9.28 -9.66
N ARG A 272 -28.74 -10.42 -8.95
CA ARG A 272 -27.53 -11.24 -8.93
C ARG A 272 -27.83 -12.70 -9.22
N ASN A 273 -26.88 -13.39 -9.85
CA ASN A 273 -26.92 -14.84 -9.99
C ASN A 273 -26.62 -15.50 -8.64
N PRO A 274 -27.49 -16.38 -8.10
CA PRO A 274 -27.30 -16.98 -6.79
C PRO A 274 -26.09 -17.92 -6.79
N ILE A 275 -25.41 -18.01 -5.65
CA ILE A 275 -24.25 -18.90 -5.48
C ILE A 275 -24.77 -20.30 -5.11
N ILE A 276 -24.48 -21.29 -5.96
CA ILE A 276 -24.91 -22.69 -5.79
C ILE A 276 -23.97 -23.45 -4.85
N ALA A 277 -22.66 -23.22 -4.97
CA ALA A 277 -21.66 -23.95 -4.20
C ALA A 277 -20.38 -23.14 -3.99
N HIS A 278 -19.73 -23.38 -2.86
CA HIS A 278 -18.37 -22.94 -2.55
C HIS A 278 -17.46 -24.16 -2.60
N GLU A 279 -16.80 -24.36 -3.73
CA GLU A 279 -15.90 -25.50 -3.93
C GLU A 279 -14.45 -25.07 -3.67
N PHE A 280 -13.75 -25.82 -2.83
CA PHE A 280 -12.32 -25.62 -2.62
C PHE A 280 -11.53 -26.39 -3.67
N LEU A 281 -10.64 -25.70 -4.37
CA LEU A 281 -9.74 -26.23 -5.38
C LEU A 281 -8.32 -26.18 -4.83
N GLY A 282 -7.71 -27.33 -4.59
CA GLY A 282 -6.37 -27.47 -4.02
C GLY A 282 -6.18 -28.79 -3.29
N ASP A 283 -4.98 -29.03 -2.78
CA ASP A 283 -4.68 -30.19 -1.93
C ASP A 283 -5.38 -30.07 -0.57
N SER A 284 -5.42 -31.15 0.21
CA SER A 284 -6.01 -31.09 1.56
C SER A 284 -5.34 -30.03 2.44
N VAL A 285 -6.16 -29.29 3.20
CA VAL A 285 -5.69 -28.33 4.22
C VAL A 285 -5.58 -28.94 5.62
N GLU A 286 -5.85 -30.25 5.74
CA GLU A 286 -5.86 -30.95 7.03
C GLU A 286 -4.48 -30.91 7.69
N GLY A 287 -4.41 -30.33 8.90
CA GLY A 287 -3.16 -30.16 9.65
C GLY A 287 -2.28 -29.00 9.19
N TYR A 288 -2.65 -28.27 8.14
CA TYR A 288 -1.86 -27.18 7.57
C TYR A 288 -2.16 -25.85 8.25
N ASP A 289 -1.14 -25.01 8.41
CA ASP A 289 -1.31 -23.59 8.57
C ASP A 289 -1.75 -22.99 7.23
N VAL A 290 -2.81 -22.17 7.23
CA VAL A 290 -3.34 -21.57 6.00
C VAL A 290 -3.13 -20.06 6.06
N LEU A 291 -2.58 -19.48 4.99
CA LEU A 291 -2.51 -18.02 4.81
C LEU A 291 -3.44 -17.61 3.66
N ILE A 292 -4.55 -16.99 4.02
CA ILE A 292 -5.49 -16.36 3.09
C ILE A 292 -4.87 -15.03 2.62
N VAL A 293 -4.76 -14.82 1.31
CA VAL A 293 -4.16 -13.61 0.73
C VAL A 293 -5.19 -12.87 -0.11
N ASP A 294 -5.41 -11.59 0.20
CA ASP A 294 -6.29 -10.69 -0.57
C ASP A 294 -5.70 -9.28 -0.67
N ASP A 295 -6.28 -8.38 -1.48
CA ASP A 295 -5.90 -6.95 -1.45
C ASP A 295 -6.50 -6.24 -0.24
N MET A 296 -7.75 -6.55 0.12
CA MET A 296 -8.44 -5.84 1.17
C MET A 296 -9.50 -6.63 1.93
N ILE A 297 -9.78 -6.20 3.15
CA ILE A 297 -10.96 -6.61 3.93
C ILE A 297 -11.93 -5.44 3.96
N SER A 298 -13.14 -5.63 3.42
CA SER A 298 -14.25 -4.67 3.52
C SER A 298 -15.06 -4.94 4.79
N SER A 299 -16.20 -5.64 4.70
CA SER A 299 -16.93 -6.17 5.85
C SER A 299 -16.21 -7.37 6.48
N GLY A 300 -15.56 -8.18 5.64
CA GLY A 300 -14.83 -9.38 6.04
C GLY A 300 -15.64 -10.67 6.04
N GLU A 301 -16.95 -10.62 5.73
CA GLU A 301 -17.83 -11.80 5.68
C GLU A 301 -17.26 -12.93 4.82
N SER A 302 -16.84 -12.63 3.58
CA SER A 302 -16.28 -13.65 2.68
C SER A 302 -15.02 -14.32 3.24
N LEU A 303 -14.19 -13.57 3.97
CA LEU A 303 -12.98 -14.10 4.61
C LEU A 303 -13.33 -14.96 5.83
N LEU A 304 -14.30 -14.54 6.62
CA LEU A 304 -14.78 -15.29 7.79
C LEU A 304 -15.46 -16.60 7.36
N ASP A 305 -16.33 -16.58 6.35
CA ASP A 305 -16.94 -17.79 5.79
C ASP A 305 -15.88 -18.78 5.29
N LEU A 306 -14.88 -18.24 4.60
CA LEU A 306 -13.73 -19.00 4.14
C LEU A 306 -12.94 -19.62 5.30
N ALA A 307 -12.62 -18.85 6.33
CA ALA A 307 -11.90 -19.34 7.50
C ALA A 307 -12.67 -20.48 8.20
N LYS A 308 -13.99 -20.32 8.37
CA LYS A 308 -14.85 -21.37 8.93
C LYS A 308 -14.85 -22.65 8.08
N SER A 309 -14.95 -22.50 6.76
CA SER A 309 -14.88 -23.63 5.82
C SER A 309 -13.54 -24.36 5.89
N LEU A 310 -12.42 -23.63 5.92
CA LEU A 310 -11.08 -24.18 6.06
C LEU A 310 -10.87 -24.90 7.39
N LYS A 311 -11.37 -24.35 8.50
CA LYS A 311 -11.36 -25.03 9.80
C LYS A 311 -12.15 -26.34 9.79
N ASN A 312 -13.34 -26.34 9.19
CA ASN A 312 -14.13 -27.57 9.04
C ASN A 312 -13.45 -28.64 8.18
N LYS A 313 -12.49 -28.23 7.33
CA LYS A 313 -11.64 -29.13 6.52
C LYS A 313 -10.34 -29.53 7.23
N GLY A 314 -10.17 -29.18 8.51
CA GLY A 314 -9.04 -29.60 9.32
C GLY A 314 -7.84 -28.66 9.32
N ALA A 315 -7.96 -27.43 8.80
CA ALA A 315 -6.88 -26.44 8.87
C ALA A 315 -6.45 -26.19 10.34
N LYS A 316 -5.14 -26.25 10.60
CA LYS A 316 -4.56 -26.11 11.94
C LYS A 316 -4.67 -24.67 12.44
N ARG A 317 -4.04 -23.73 11.74
CA ARG A 317 -4.11 -22.28 12.00
C ARG A 317 -4.55 -21.54 10.74
N ILE A 318 -5.26 -20.44 10.92
CA ILE A 318 -5.70 -19.59 9.80
C ILE A 318 -5.18 -18.17 10.01
N PHE A 319 -4.38 -17.73 9.04
CA PHE A 319 -3.87 -16.39 8.93
C PHE A 319 -4.53 -15.69 7.75
N ALA A 320 -4.69 -14.37 7.83
CA ALA A 320 -5.05 -13.53 6.71
C ALA A 320 -3.97 -12.48 6.47
N ALA A 321 -3.68 -12.19 5.20
CA ALA A 321 -2.77 -11.16 4.76
C ALA A 321 -3.48 -10.29 3.73
N VAL A 322 -3.69 -9.02 4.08
CA VAL A 322 -4.28 -8.02 3.18
C VAL A 322 -3.48 -6.74 3.19
N THR A 323 -3.56 -5.97 2.11
CA THR A 323 -2.93 -4.64 2.09
C THR A 323 -3.78 -3.65 2.87
N PHE A 324 -5.10 -3.64 2.65
CA PHE A 324 -6.03 -2.66 3.21
C PHE A 324 -7.09 -3.31 4.10
N ALA A 325 -7.15 -2.93 5.37
CA ALA A 325 -8.14 -3.44 6.31
C ALA A 325 -9.17 -2.36 6.66
N LEU A 326 -10.28 -2.33 5.92
CA LEU A 326 -11.32 -1.30 6.03
C LEU A 326 -12.30 -1.57 7.18
N PHE A 327 -12.66 -2.84 7.42
CA PHE A 327 -13.60 -3.28 8.47
C PHE A 327 -14.88 -2.44 8.54
N THR A 328 -15.59 -2.32 7.40
CA THR A 328 -16.77 -1.44 7.26
C THR A 328 -17.93 -1.79 8.18
N ASP A 329 -17.97 -3.02 8.68
CA ASP A 329 -19.07 -3.58 9.48
C ASP A 329 -18.64 -3.77 10.95
N GLY A 330 -17.51 -3.17 11.35
CA GLY A 330 -16.89 -3.38 12.67
C GLY A 330 -16.08 -4.67 12.75
N ILE A 331 -15.59 -4.98 13.96
CA ILE A 331 -14.69 -6.12 14.19
C ILE A 331 -15.26 -7.21 15.11
N ASP A 332 -16.51 -7.08 15.56
CA ASP A 332 -17.13 -8.04 16.50
C ASP A 332 -17.09 -9.48 15.97
N SER A 333 -17.36 -9.67 14.67
CA SER A 333 -17.28 -10.99 14.03
C SER A 333 -15.85 -11.52 14.02
N PHE A 334 -14.84 -10.67 13.81
CA PHE A 334 -13.44 -11.08 13.89
C PHE A 334 -13.02 -11.44 15.32
N ASN A 335 -13.47 -10.68 16.32
CA ASN A 335 -13.25 -10.98 17.72
C ASN A 335 -13.83 -12.35 18.07
N SER A 336 -15.09 -12.61 17.70
CA SER A 336 -15.73 -13.90 17.92
C SER A 336 -14.99 -15.06 17.22
N TYR A 337 -14.56 -14.86 15.96
CA TYR A 337 -13.80 -15.88 15.23
C TYR A 337 -12.45 -16.17 15.86
N TYR A 338 -11.77 -15.14 16.38
CA TYR A 338 -10.52 -15.30 17.10
C TYR A 338 -10.71 -16.08 18.41
N GLU A 339 -11.72 -15.70 19.21
CA GLU A 339 -12.05 -16.37 20.48
C GLU A 339 -12.42 -17.85 20.29
N ASN A 340 -13.12 -18.17 19.20
CA ASN A 340 -13.47 -19.53 18.82
C ASN A 340 -12.34 -20.30 18.10
N GLY A 341 -11.15 -19.69 17.97
CA GLY A 341 -10.00 -20.30 17.32
C GLY A 341 -10.20 -20.58 15.83
N LEU A 342 -11.09 -19.84 15.16
CA LEU A 342 -11.37 -19.94 13.73
C LEU A 342 -10.39 -19.11 12.88
N ILE A 343 -9.86 -18.02 13.44
CA ILE A 343 -8.78 -17.21 12.88
C ILE A 343 -7.71 -17.01 13.95
N ASP A 344 -6.45 -17.09 13.55
CA ASP A 344 -5.31 -16.90 14.45
C ASP A 344 -4.78 -15.47 14.37
N ARG A 345 -4.51 -14.95 13.17
CA ARG A 345 -4.08 -13.55 12.96
C ARG A 345 -4.54 -12.97 11.64
N VAL A 346 -4.71 -11.65 11.61
CA VAL A 346 -4.91 -10.86 10.39
C VAL A 346 -3.78 -9.83 10.31
N VAL A 347 -3.02 -9.86 9.23
CA VAL A 347 -1.93 -8.91 8.96
C VAL A 347 -2.40 -7.92 7.91
N ALA A 348 -2.33 -6.63 8.23
CA ALA A 348 -2.62 -5.56 7.28
C ALA A 348 -1.64 -4.39 7.38
N THR A 349 -1.50 -3.63 6.30
CA THR A 349 -0.59 -2.48 6.32
C THR A 349 -1.20 -1.28 7.05
N ASN A 350 -0.36 -0.32 7.46
CA ASN A 350 -0.79 0.98 7.97
C ASN A 350 -0.88 2.06 6.88
N LEU A 351 -1.09 1.67 5.62
CA LEU A 351 -1.21 2.59 4.49
C LEU A 351 -2.51 3.40 4.50
N ILE A 352 -3.54 2.85 5.14
CA ILE A 352 -4.82 3.52 5.39
C ILE A 352 -5.07 3.60 6.89
N TYR A 353 -5.97 4.49 7.26
CA TYR A 353 -6.49 4.60 8.61
C TYR A 353 -7.11 3.29 9.09
N ALA A 354 -6.76 2.91 10.33
CA ALA A 354 -7.42 1.87 11.09
C ALA A 354 -7.89 2.46 12.41
N SER A 355 -9.07 2.05 12.89
CA SER A 355 -9.58 2.50 14.18
C SER A 355 -8.70 1.97 15.32
N GLU A 356 -8.73 2.66 16.47
CA GLU A 356 -8.01 2.22 17.67
C GLU A 356 -8.47 0.81 18.09
N GLU A 357 -9.75 0.50 17.89
CA GLU A 357 -10.33 -0.81 18.16
C GLU A 357 -9.64 -1.93 17.36
N VAL A 358 -9.40 -1.71 16.06
CA VAL A 358 -8.65 -2.62 15.19
C VAL A 358 -7.20 -2.74 15.66
N LEU A 359 -6.55 -1.62 15.97
CA LEU A 359 -5.15 -1.59 16.36
C LEU A 359 -4.88 -2.29 17.70
N GLN A 360 -5.86 -2.30 18.60
CA GLN A 360 -5.79 -2.96 19.90
C GLN A 360 -6.23 -4.42 19.86
N ALA A 361 -6.86 -4.88 18.77
CA ALA A 361 -7.37 -6.23 18.66
C ALA A 361 -6.21 -7.27 18.71
N PRO A 362 -6.29 -8.31 19.56
CA PRO A 362 -5.19 -9.26 19.79
C PRO A 362 -4.84 -10.11 18.57
N TRP A 363 -5.77 -10.24 17.62
CA TRP A 363 -5.58 -10.96 16.36
C TRP A 363 -4.98 -10.08 15.25
N PHE A 364 -4.98 -8.75 15.40
CA PHE A 364 -4.52 -7.85 14.36
C PHE A 364 -3.01 -7.60 14.43
N ILE A 365 -2.35 -7.60 13.27
CA ILE A 365 -0.93 -7.30 13.12
C ILE A 365 -0.78 -6.18 12.10
N SER A 366 -0.25 -5.03 12.54
CA SER A 366 0.08 -3.93 11.63
C SER A 366 1.45 -4.13 10.97
N ALA A 367 1.47 -4.18 9.64
CA ALA A 367 2.66 -4.13 8.81
C ALA A 367 3.04 -2.67 8.50
N ASP A 368 4.03 -2.14 9.21
CA ASP A 368 4.44 -0.73 9.05
C ASP A 368 5.16 -0.47 7.70
N MET A 369 4.51 0.34 6.86
CA MET A 369 4.97 0.77 5.54
C MET A 369 5.73 2.09 5.58
N THR A 370 5.73 2.80 6.71
CA THR A 370 6.28 4.15 6.82
C THR A 370 7.73 4.26 6.38
N LYS A 371 8.60 3.37 6.89
CA LYS A 371 10.01 3.34 6.50
C LYS A 371 10.17 3.08 5.01
N PHE A 372 9.32 2.22 4.45
CA PHE A 372 9.40 1.87 3.04
C PHE A 372 9.00 3.05 2.15
N VAL A 373 7.92 3.76 2.48
CA VAL A 373 7.51 4.98 1.77
C VAL A 373 8.57 6.07 1.86
N ALA A 374 9.23 6.24 3.01
CA ALA A 374 10.35 7.18 3.14
C ALA A 374 11.50 6.86 2.16
N LEU A 375 11.85 5.57 2.00
CA LEU A 375 12.86 5.14 1.04
C LEU A 375 12.41 5.30 -0.42
N LEU A 376 11.12 5.13 -0.71
CA LEU A 376 10.55 5.38 -2.04
C LEU A 376 10.65 6.86 -2.40
N ILE A 377 10.24 7.75 -1.49
CA ILE A 377 10.38 9.21 -1.66
C ILE A 377 11.84 9.58 -1.93
N ASP A 378 12.78 9.01 -1.16
CA ASP A 378 14.19 9.33 -1.33
C ASP A 378 14.75 8.81 -2.67
N ALA A 379 14.43 7.57 -3.05
CA ALA A 379 14.82 7.00 -4.34
C ALA A 379 14.26 7.79 -5.52
N MET A 380 12.97 8.14 -5.46
CA MET A 380 12.30 8.97 -6.45
C MET A 380 12.93 10.36 -6.54
N ASN A 381 13.31 10.94 -5.40
CA ASN A 381 13.99 12.23 -5.37
C ASN A 381 15.33 12.17 -6.09
N HIS A 382 16.06 11.06 -6.01
CA HIS A 382 17.27 10.84 -6.80
C HIS A 382 17.01 10.41 -8.25
N ASN A 383 15.76 10.28 -8.70
CA ASN A 383 15.39 9.65 -9.97
C ASN A 383 16.02 8.25 -10.16
N ALA A 384 16.26 7.57 -9.05
CA ALA A 384 16.82 6.24 -9.05
C ALA A 384 15.71 5.20 -9.28
N SER A 385 16.08 4.09 -9.91
CA SER A 385 15.21 2.93 -10.04
C SER A 385 14.80 2.40 -8.66
N MET A 386 13.50 2.27 -8.49
CA MET A 386 12.91 1.69 -7.28
C MET A 386 12.94 0.15 -7.30
N SER A 387 13.43 -0.48 -8.37
CA SER A 387 13.45 -1.95 -8.52
C SER A 387 14.12 -2.68 -7.35
N SER A 388 15.21 -2.13 -6.79
CA SER A 388 15.90 -2.71 -5.61
C SER A 388 15.10 -2.59 -4.31
N LEU A 389 14.20 -1.61 -4.24
CA LEU A 389 13.29 -1.40 -3.12
C LEU A 389 12.06 -2.29 -3.24
N ILE A 390 11.46 -2.29 -4.43
CA ILE A 390 10.17 -2.90 -4.74
C ILE A 390 10.30 -4.41 -4.97
N SER A 391 11.37 -4.90 -5.61
CA SER A 391 11.59 -6.34 -5.81
C SER A 391 11.88 -7.00 -4.45
N PRO A 392 10.92 -7.73 -3.88
CA PRO A 392 11.07 -8.23 -2.53
C PRO A 392 11.79 -9.58 -2.51
N THR A 393 12.00 -10.23 -3.66
CA THR A 393 12.51 -11.60 -3.79
C THR A 393 13.78 -11.83 -2.98
N SER A 394 14.79 -10.97 -3.15
CA SER A 394 16.04 -11.11 -2.41
C SER A 394 15.88 -10.90 -0.90
N LYS A 395 14.95 -10.03 -0.48
CA LYS A 395 14.68 -9.72 0.92
C LYS A 395 13.84 -10.83 1.57
N ILE A 396 12.88 -11.40 0.84
CA ILE A 396 12.08 -12.56 1.26
C ILE A 396 12.99 -13.77 1.42
N ASN A 397 13.84 -14.10 0.43
CA ASN A 397 14.78 -15.23 0.56
C ASN A 397 15.72 -15.07 1.77
N LYS A 398 16.22 -13.84 2.02
CA LYS A 398 17.02 -13.54 3.21
C LYS A 398 16.22 -13.71 4.51
N LEU A 399 14.92 -13.42 4.50
CA LEU A 399 14.02 -13.58 5.65
C LEU A 399 13.76 -15.06 5.91
N LEU A 400 13.43 -15.84 4.87
CA LEU A 400 13.21 -17.29 4.94
C LEU A 400 14.47 -18.03 5.44
N ASN A 401 15.65 -17.68 4.93
CA ASN A 401 16.92 -18.27 5.39
C ASN A 401 17.25 -17.98 6.86
N LYS A 402 16.63 -16.97 7.48
CA LYS A 402 16.82 -16.67 8.91
C LYS A 402 15.92 -17.52 9.81
N ILE A 403 14.76 -17.94 9.32
CA ILE A 403 13.80 -18.76 10.08
C ILE A 403 13.99 -20.26 9.86
N ALA A 404 14.66 -20.65 8.77
CA ALA A 404 15.03 -22.04 8.51
C ALA A 404 16.25 -22.52 9.34
N LYS A 405 16.88 -21.62 10.10
CA LYS A 405 17.94 -21.91 11.08
C LYS A 405 17.36 -21.86 12.47
#